data_AF-A0A7J7CNX7-F1
#
_entry.id   AF-A0A7J7CNX7-F1
#
_cell.length_a   1.000
_cell.length_b   1.000
_cell.length_c   1.000
_cell.angle_alpha   90.00
_cell.angle_beta   90.00
_cell.angle_gamma   90.00
#
_symmetry.space_group_name_H-M   'P 1'
#
loop_
_entity.id
_entity.type
_entity.pdbx_description
1 polymer ?
#
loop_
_entity_poly.entity_id
_entity_poly.type
_entity_poly.pdbx_seq_one_letter_code
_entity_poly.pdbx_strand_id
1 'polypeptide(L)'
;MASPVMLALALSLVGGVSTSIGALLVVANPTPNLKMLGLLQGFAAGLMLSISFLDLAHNAINSIGFLKGNLWFFAGVVFFALIAYFIPEPTVSQGWDLKSKKDKDDGDKDVMKKHRRQVLFSGIITAVGISLHNFPEGMAVFLGSMKGLRVGVNLAIAIALHNVPEGVAVALPVYFATQSKWQAFKLATLSGFAEPLGVIVVAYIFPSSLSPEILEGLLGSVGGVMAFLTLHEMLPLAFDYAGPKQAVKAVFLGMAFMSASLYFLQISLPEDMSL
;
A
#
# COMPACT_ATOMS: atom_id res chain seq x y z
N MET A 1 18.07 24.52 -3.99
CA MET A 1 16.97 23.77 -3.35
C MET A 1 16.70 22.55 -4.23
N ALA A 2 16.58 21.35 -3.67
CA ALA A 2 16.21 20.17 -4.46
C ALA A 2 14.85 20.42 -5.12
N SER A 3 14.64 19.98 -6.37
CA SER A 3 13.33 20.13 -7.00
C SER A 3 12.29 19.33 -6.19
N PRO A 4 11.01 19.77 -6.11
CA PRO A 4 9.95 19.00 -5.46
C PRO A 4 9.87 17.55 -5.94
N VAL A 5 10.22 17.32 -7.21
CA VAL A 5 10.36 15.99 -7.82
C VAL A 5 11.46 15.17 -7.14
N MET A 6 12.66 15.74 -6.93
CA MET A 6 13.75 15.02 -6.27
C MET A 6 13.43 14.68 -4.81
N LEU A 7 12.77 15.61 -4.10
CA LEU A 7 12.31 15.36 -2.73
C LEU A 7 11.27 14.23 -2.71
N ALA A 8 10.25 14.30 -3.55
CA ALA A 8 9.22 13.27 -3.64
C ALA A 8 9.80 11.91 -4.04
N LEU A 9 10.79 11.88 -4.93
CA LEU A 9 11.52 10.67 -5.29
C LEU A 9 12.28 10.09 -4.11
N ALA A 10 12.98 10.93 -3.33
CA ALA A 10 13.69 10.46 -2.14
C ALA A 10 12.71 9.90 -1.09
N LEU A 11 11.59 10.58 -0.86
CA LEU A 11 10.56 10.17 0.09
C LEU A 11 9.84 8.88 -0.35
N SER A 12 9.46 8.75 -1.62
CA SER A 12 8.85 7.53 -2.17
C SER A 12 9.83 6.35 -2.25
N LEU A 13 11.13 6.61 -2.42
CA LEU A 13 12.14 5.56 -2.28
C LEU A 13 12.23 5.03 -0.85
N VAL A 14 12.05 5.89 0.16
CA VAL A 14 11.97 5.44 1.56
C VAL A 14 10.77 4.51 1.76
N GLY A 15 9.59 4.89 1.25
CA GLY A 15 8.41 4.02 1.29
C GLY A 15 8.61 2.70 0.55
N GLY A 16 9.13 2.72 -0.69
CA GLY A 16 9.34 1.49 -1.46
C GLY A 16 10.42 0.56 -0.86
N VAL A 17 11.42 1.14 -0.19
CA VAL A 17 12.40 0.37 0.58
C VAL A 17 11.77 -0.25 1.83
N SER A 18 10.81 0.40 2.47
CA SER A 18 10.05 -0.20 3.59
C SER A 18 9.31 -1.47 3.18
N THR A 19 8.75 -1.55 1.97
CA THR A 19 8.19 -2.80 1.40
C THR A 19 9.25 -3.89 1.30
N SER A 20 10.45 -3.51 0.86
CA SER A 20 11.59 -4.44 0.78
C SER A 20 12.06 -4.90 2.17
N ILE A 21 12.03 -4.02 3.18
CA ILE A 21 12.35 -4.35 4.58
C ILE A 21 11.35 -5.37 5.12
N GLY A 22 10.04 -5.17 4.87
CA GLY A 22 9.01 -6.15 5.22
C GLY A 22 9.30 -7.53 4.62
N ALA A 23 9.69 -7.57 3.35
CA ALA A 23 10.06 -8.82 2.69
C ALA A 23 11.31 -9.49 3.28
N LEU A 24 12.31 -8.70 3.70
CA LEU A 24 13.50 -9.23 4.38
C LEU A 24 13.15 -9.94 5.69
N LEU A 25 12.15 -9.46 6.44
CA LEU A 25 11.70 -10.12 7.67
C LEU A 25 11.17 -11.53 7.39
N VAL A 26 10.46 -11.73 6.27
CA VAL A 26 9.99 -13.05 5.83
C VAL A 26 11.16 -13.94 5.39
N VAL A 27 12.12 -13.38 4.65
CA VAL A 27 13.31 -14.12 4.20
C VAL A 27 14.19 -14.57 5.37
N ALA A 28 14.32 -13.73 6.39
CA ALA A 28 15.05 -14.04 7.62
C ALA A 28 14.30 -15.05 8.49
N ASN A 29 12.97 -14.89 8.63
CA ASN A 29 12.11 -15.73 9.46
C ASN A 29 10.91 -16.27 8.64
N PRO A 30 11.06 -17.43 7.97
CA PRO A 30 10.11 -17.92 6.97
C PRO A 30 8.80 -18.48 7.54
N THR A 31 8.60 -18.42 8.85
CA THR A 31 7.37 -18.85 9.54
C THR A 31 6.76 -17.68 10.33
N PRO A 32 6.20 -16.66 9.67
CA PRO A 32 5.50 -15.59 10.38
C PRO A 32 4.23 -16.15 11.02
N ASN A 33 3.93 -15.67 12.22
CA ASN A 33 2.65 -15.91 12.85
C ASN A 33 1.56 -15.18 12.02
N LEU A 34 0.71 -15.93 11.29
CA LEU A 34 -0.36 -15.35 10.48
C LEU A 34 -1.25 -14.40 11.28
N LYS A 35 -1.54 -14.73 12.55
CA LYS A 35 -2.32 -13.84 13.42
C LYS A 35 -1.62 -12.49 13.63
N MET A 36 -0.29 -12.48 13.78
CA MET A 36 0.48 -11.24 13.87
C MET A 36 0.41 -10.48 12.54
N LEU A 37 0.48 -11.17 11.39
CA LEU A 37 0.31 -10.54 10.08
C LEU A 37 -1.07 -9.87 9.95
N GLY A 38 -2.14 -10.56 10.34
CA GLY A 38 -3.48 -9.98 10.35
C GLY A 38 -3.63 -8.78 11.29
N LEU A 39 -2.97 -8.81 12.46
CA LEU A 39 -2.93 -7.66 13.37
C LEU A 39 -2.16 -6.48 12.77
N LEU A 40 -1.01 -6.73 12.15
CA LEU A 40 -0.22 -5.69 11.48
C LEU A 40 -0.96 -5.09 10.28
N GLN A 41 -1.65 -5.92 9.50
CA GLN A 41 -2.52 -5.47 8.40
C GLN A 41 -3.70 -4.64 8.91
N GLY A 42 -4.35 -5.06 10.01
CA GLY A 42 -5.40 -4.25 10.64
C GLY A 42 -4.86 -2.90 11.12
N PHE A 43 -3.70 -2.88 11.77
CA PHE A 43 -3.04 -1.64 12.19
C PHE A 43 -2.74 -0.72 11.00
N ALA A 44 -2.15 -1.27 9.93
CA ALA A 44 -1.83 -0.53 8.72
C ALA A 44 -3.08 0.02 8.02
N ALA A 45 -4.16 -0.76 7.95
CA ALA A 45 -5.46 -0.30 7.46
C ALA A 45 -5.99 0.89 8.29
N GLY A 46 -5.78 0.88 9.60
CA GLY A 46 -6.08 2.01 10.47
C GLY A 46 -5.29 3.28 10.14
N LEU A 47 -3.99 3.15 9.86
CA LEU A 47 -3.14 4.26 9.39
C LEU A 47 -3.70 4.85 8.09
N MET A 48 -3.94 3.99 7.11
CA MET A 48 -4.36 4.37 5.75
C MET A 48 -5.76 4.99 5.71
N LEU A 49 -6.72 4.46 6.47
CA LEU A 49 -8.04 5.09 6.63
C LEU A 49 -7.94 6.45 7.29
N SER A 50 -7.04 6.63 8.26
CA SER A 50 -6.85 7.92 8.92
C SER A 50 -6.28 8.96 7.97
N ILE A 51 -5.24 8.63 7.20
CA ILE A 51 -4.69 9.51 6.17
C ILE A 51 -5.77 9.86 5.13
N SER A 52 -6.53 8.86 4.69
CA SER A 52 -7.54 9.03 3.65
C SER A 52 -8.65 9.99 4.09
N PHE A 53 -9.24 9.77 5.28
CA PHE A 53 -10.41 10.52 5.73
C PHE A 53 -10.07 11.77 6.54
N LEU A 54 -9.09 11.69 7.45
CA LEU A 54 -8.79 12.76 8.39
C LEU A 54 -7.78 13.77 7.85
N ASP A 55 -7.00 13.38 6.83
CA ASP A 55 -6.01 14.26 6.21
C ASP A 55 -6.42 14.61 4.77
N LEU A 56 -6.35 13.68 3.82
CA LEU A 56 -6.55 13.96 2.39
C LEU A 56 -7.96 14.44 2.05
N ALA A 57 -8.99 13.67 2.42
CA ALA A 57 -10.38 14.05 2.15
C ALA A 57 -10.79 15.31 2.93
N HIS A 58 -10.38 15.40 4.20
CA HIS A 58 -10.66 16.55 5.06
C HIS A 58 -10.06 17.84 4.48
N ASN A 59 -8.78 17.81 4.09
CA ASN A 59 -8.10 18.95 3.48
C ASN A 59 -8.74 19.35 2.15
N ALA A 60 -9.08 18.39 1.28
CA ALA A 60 -9.77 18.69 0.04
C ALA A 60 -11.11 19.39 0.29
N ILE A 61 -11.93 18.87 1.22
CA ILE A 61 -13.23 19.47 1.57
C ILE A 61 -13.06 20.90 2.11
N ASN A 62 -12.07 21.14 2.97
CA ASN A 62 -11.83 22.46 3.55
C ASN A 62 -11.28 23.45 2.52
N SER A 63 -10.42 23.01 1.60
CA SER A 63 -9.76 23.88 0.63
C SER A 63 -10.63 24.23 -0.58
N ILE A 64 -11.39 23.26 -1.12
CA ILE A 64 -12.16 23.44 -2.37
C ILE A 64 -13.69 23.35 -2.17
N GLY A 65 -14.14 23.17 -0.92
CA GLY A 65 -15.54 23.14 -0.52
C GLY A 65 -16.15 21.74 -0.51
N PHE A 66 -17.19 21.55 0.32
CA PHE A 66 -17.82 20.26 0.61
C PHE A 66 -18.20 19.47 -0.65
N LEU A 67 -18.90 20.09 -1.60
CA LEU A 67 -19.35 19.39 -2.80
C LEU A 67 -18.17 18.97 -3.68
N LYS A 68 -17.27 19.89 -4.01
CA LYS A 68 -16.14 19.60 -4.92
C LYS A 68 -15.17 18.59 -4.30
N GLY A 69 -14.83 18.75 -3.02
CA GLY A 69 -13.95 17.83 -2.30
C GLY A 69 -14.49 16.40 -2.29
N ASN A 70 -15.78 16.23 -1.99
CA ASN A 70 -16.42 14.90 -2.04
C ASN A 70 -16.46 14.33 -3.48
N LEU A 71 -16.74 15.17 -4.50
CA LEU A 71 -16.74 14.70 -5.88
C LEU A 71 -15.37 14.15 -6.30
N TRP A 72 -14.28 14.82 -5.94
CA TRP A 72 -12.93 14.32 -6.20
C TRP A 72 -12.63 13.03 -5.43
N PHE A 73 -12.96 12.97 -4.14
CA PHE A 73 -12.80 11.77 -3.33
C PHE A 73 -13.51 10.56 -3.95
N PHE A 74 -14.80 10.68 -4.25
CA PHE A 74 -15.56 9.59 -4.85
C PHE A 74 -15.17 9.31 -6.31
N ALA A 75 -14.69 10.31 -7.06
CA ALA A 75 -14.09 10.06 -8.37
C ALA A 75 -12.87 9.14 -8.27
N GLY A 76 -12.01 9.35 -7.25
CA GLY A 76 -10.90 8.43 -6.94
C GLY A 76 -11.38 7.02 -6.61
N VAL A 77 -12.39 6.88 -5.73
CA VAL A 77 -13.01 5.58 -5.39
C VAL A 77 -13.51 4.87 -6.65
N VAL A 78 -14.31 5.54 -7.47
CA VAL A 78 -14.90 4.96 -8.69
C VAL A 78 -13.82 4.61 -9.70
N PHE A 79 -12.84 5.49 -9.91
CA PHE A 79 -11.73 5.25 -10.82
C PHE A 79 -10.98 3.96 -10.47
N PHE A 80 -10.62 3.78 -9.19
CA PHE A 80 -9.89 2.59 -8.79
C PHE A 80 -10.78 1.34 -8.74
N ALA A 81 -12.05 1.47 -8.34
CA ALA A 81 -13.00 0.36 -8.40
C ALA A 81 -13.17 -0.18 -9.83
N LEU A 82 -13.19 0.71 -10.84
CA LEU A 82 -13.20 0.30 -12.25
C LEU A 82 -11.91 -0.41 -12.65
N ILE A 83 -10.73 0.09 -12.22
CA ILE A 83 -9.44 -0.57 -12.47
C ILE A 83 -9.44 -1.97 -11.85
N ALA A 84 -9.81 -2.07 -10.57
CA ALA A 84 -9.90 -3.33 -9.83
C ALA A 84 -10.85 -4.33 -10.51
N TYR A 85 -11.96 -3.87 -11.08
CA TYR A 85 -12.87 -4.73 -11.84
C TYR A 85 -12.21 -5.42 -13.05
N PHE A 86 -11.24 -4.76 -13.70
CA PHE A 86 -10.53 -5.34 -14.85
C PHE A 86 -9.33 -6.21 -14.45
N ILE A 87 -8.89 -6.15 -13.20
CA ILE A 87 -7.76 -6.94 -12.72
C ILE A 87 -8.32 -8.15 -11.99
N PRO A 88 -8.10 -9.37 -12.51
CA PRO A 88 -8.56 -10.56 -11.83
C PRO A 88 -7.97 -10.59 -10.43
N GLU A 89 -8.82 -10.54 -9.40
CA GLU A 89 -8.39 -10.90 -8.06
C GLU A 89 -7.86 -12.34 -8.12
N PRO A 90 -6.65 -12.60 -7.60
CA PRO A 90 -6.21 -13.97 -7.46
C PRO A 90 -7.17 -14.60 -6.46
N THR A 91 -8.04 -15.50 -6.92
CA THR A 91 -8.69 -16.44 -6.01
C THR A 91 -7.56 -17.18 -5.32
N VAL A 92 -7.22 -16.78 -4.11
CA VAL A 92 -6.49 -17.61 -3.16
C VAL A 92 -7.48 -18.69 -2.71
N SER A 93 -7.94 -19.50 -3.67
CA SER A 93 -8.74 -20.68 -3.39
C SER A 93 -7.78 -21.66 -2.73
N GLN A 94 -7.81 -21.68 -1.40
CA GLN A 94 -7.60 -22.84 -0.55
C GLN A 94 -6.59 -23.86 -1.10
N GLY A 95 -5.31 -23.53 -0.99
CA GLY A 95 -4.20 -24.46 -1.25
C GLY A 95 -3.47 -24.91 0.03
N TRP A 96 -4.07 -24.71 1.21
CA TRP A 96 -3.48 -25.06 2.51
C TRP A 96 -3.63 -26.55 2.88
N ASP A 97 -4.00 -27.42 1.94
CA ASP A 97 -3.89 -28.86 2.12
C ASP A 97 -2.53 -29.36 1.63
N LEU A 98 -1.48 -29.03 2.41
CA LEU A 98 -0.19 -29.72 2.37
C LEU A 98 -0.33 -31.11 3.04
N LYS A 99 -1.18 -31.96 2.45
CA LYS A 99 -1.15 -33.41 2.62
C LYS A 99 -1.27 -34.08 1.26
N SER A 100 -0.34 -33.77 0.36
CA SER A 100 -0.04 -34.70 -0.73
C SER A 100 0.68 -35.90 -0.11
N LYS A 101 -0.10 -36.97 0.12
CA LYS A 101 0.42 -38.32 0.35
C LYS A 101 1.51 -38.60 -0.67
N LYS A 102 2.61 -39.18 -0.19
CA LYS A 102 3.59 -39.90 -1.00
C LYS A 102 2.83 -40.98 -1.76
N ASP A 103 2.66 -40.81 -3.06
CA ASP A 103 2.64 -41.94 -3.99
C ASP A 103 3.53 -41.59 -5.17
N LYS A 104 4.55 -42.43 -5.34
CA LYS A 104 5.55 -42.33 -6.40
C LYS A 104 4.94 -42.91 -7.66
N ASP A 105 4.75 -42.11 -8.70
CA ASP A 105 4.69 -42.64 -10.06
C ASP A 105 5.11 -41.59 -11.11
N ASP A 106 5.61 -42.07 -12.24
CA ASP A 106 6.41 -41.36 -13.28
C ASP A 106 5.70 -40.20 -14.03
N GLY A 107 4.50 -39.78 -13.59
CA GLY A 107 3.76 -38.60 -14.09
C GLY A 107 4.14 -37.26 -13.42
N ASP A 108 5.09 -37.29 -12.49
CA ASP A 108 5.41 -36.22 -11.53
C ASP A 108 5.95 -34.91 -12.16
N LYS A 109 6.63 -35.00 -13.31
CA LYS A 109 7.27 -33.82 -13.94
C LYS A 109 6.27 -32.80 -14.48
N ASP A 110 5.14 -33.24 -15.04
CA ASP A 110 4.14 -32.32 -15.62
C ASP A 110 3.21 -31.74 -14.54
N VAL A 111 2.90 -32.52 -13.50
CA VAL A 111 2.16 -32.04 -12.32
C VAL A 111 2.98 -31.00 -11.56
N MET A 112 4.27 -31.26 -11.34
CA MET A 112 5.16 -30.33 -10.64
C MET A 112 5.46 -29.06 -11.44
N LYS A 113 5.53 -29.13 -12.79
CA LYS A 113 5.57 -27.94 -13.66
C LYS A 113 4.27 -27.14 -13.61
N LYS A 114 3.11 -27.79 -13.63
CA LYS A 114 1.79 -27.14 -13.57
C LYS A 114 1.59 -26.42 -12.22
N HIS A 115 1.97 -27.06 -11.13
CA HIS A 115 1.94 -26.49 -9.78
C HIS A 115 2.87 -25.27 -9.67
N ARG A 116 4.13 -25.37 -10.13
CA ARG A 116 5.07 -24.25 -10.16
C ARG A 116 4.55 -23.07 -11.00
N ARG A 117 3.87 -23.34 -12.11
CA ARG A 117 3.27 -22.30 -12.96
C ARG A 117 2.10 -21.61 -12.28
N GLN A 118 1.23 -22.34 -11.59
CA GLN A 118 0.12 -21.78 -10.81
C GLN A 118 0.61 -20.92 -9.63
N VAL A 119 1.61 -21.42 -8.91
CA VAL A 119 2.31 -20.70 -7.84
C VAL A 119 2.92 -19.38 -8.34
N LEU A 120 3.65 -19.43 -9.46
CA LEU A 120 4.30 -18.25 -10.02
C LEU A 120 3.25 -17.24 -10.51
N PHE A 121 2.18 -17.73 -11.12
CA PHE A 121 1.06 -16.91 -11.56
C PHE A 121 0.36 -16.22 -10.38
N SER A 122 0.08 -16.94 -9.29
CA SER A 122 -0.48 -16.35 -8.06
C SER A 122 0.43 -15.28 -7.47
N GLY A 123 1.74 -15.55 -7.38
CA GLY A 123 2.71 -14.56 -6.87
C GLY A 123 2.83 -13.32 -7.76
N ILE A 124 2.74 -13.48 -9.08
CA ILE A 124 2.72 -12.36 -10.03
C ILE A 124 1.44 -11.55 -9.88
N ILE A 125 0.27 -12.17 -9.76
CA ILE A 125 -0.98 -11.43 -9.56
C ILE A 125 -0.94 -10.66 -8.24
N THR A 126 -0.49 -11.28 -7.14
CA THR A 126 -0.32 -10.59 -5.85
C THR A 126 0.64 -9.40 -5.99
N ALA A 127 1.77 -9.57 -6.68
CA ALA A 127 2.71 -8.48 -6.91
C ALA A 127 2.10 -7.35 -7.77
N VAL A 128 1.30 -7.67 -8.79
CA VAL A 128 0.61 -6.68 -9.64
C VAL A 128 -0.46 -5.92 -8.87
N GLY A 129 -1.31 -6.61 -8.10
CA GLY A 129 -2.32 -5.97 -7.26
C GLY A 129 -1.68 -4.99 -6.27
N ILE A 130 -0.59 -5.41 -5.64
CA ILE A 130 0.11 -4.58 -4.65
C ILE A 130 0.90 -3.44 -5.33
N SER A 131 1.47 -3.64 -6.51
CA SER A 131 2.01 -2.52 -7.31
C SER A 131 0.96 -1.44 -7.59
N LEU A 132 -0.30 -1.84 -7.79
CA LEU A 132 -1.39 -0.88 -8.01
C LEU A 132 -1.85 -0.20 -6.71
N HIS A 133 -1.54 -0.77 -5.55
CA HIS A 133 -1.70 -0.12 -4.24
C HIS A 133 -0.63 0.95 -4.01
N ASN A 134 0.62 0.60 -4.31
CA ASN A 134 1.81 1.43 -4.08
C ASN A 134 1.92 2.59 -5.08
N PHE A 135 1.28 2.47 -6.24
CA PHE A 135 1.27 3.56 -7.21
C PHE A 135 0.55 4.82 -6.66
N PRO A 136 -0.72 4.76 -6.17
CA PRO A 136 -1.39 5.85 -5.46
C PRO A 136 -0.60 6.46 -4.30
N GLU A 137 0.14 5.65 -3.54
CA GLU A 137 1.01 6.14 -2.46
C GLU A 137 2.12 7.05 -2.98
N GLY A 138 2.78 6.62 -4.07
CA GLY A 138 3.74 7.44 -4.80
C GLY A 138 3.14 8.76 -5.29
N MET A 139 1.90 8.72 -5.82
CA MET A 139 1.16 9.92 -6.21
C MET A 139 0.92 10.84 -5.01
N ALA A 140 0.52 10.27 -3.86
CA ALA A 140 0.28 11.01 -2.62
C ALA A 140 1.53 11.75 -2.15
N VAL A 141 2.68 11.07 -2.15
CA VAL A 141 3.97 11.65 -1.75
C VAL A 141 4.35 12.80 -2.67
N PHE A 142 4.18 12.67 -3.99
CA PHE A 142 4.47 13.75 -4.94
C PHE A 142 3.56 14.96 -4.74
N LEU A 143 2.24 14.76 -4.75
CA LEU A 143 1.26 15.84 -4.60
C LEU A 143 1.38 16.50 -3.21
N GLY A 144 1.63 15.72 -2.16
CA GLY A 144 1.91 16.22 -0.83
C GLY A 144 3.20 17.04 -0.77
N SER A 145 4.26 16.61 -1.47
CA SER A 145 5.52 17.38 -1.55
C SER A 145 5.34 18.68 -2.34
N MET A 146 4.41 18.74 -3.30
CA MET A 146 4.04 19.98 -3.99
C MET A 146 3.25 20.94 -3.10
N LYS A 147 2.51 20.42 -2.12
CA LYS A 147 1.78 21.22 -1.13
C LYS A 147 2.70 21.78 -0.04
N GLY A 148 3.81 21.11 0.23
CA GLY A 148 4.87 21.57 1.11
C GLY A 148 5.64 20.42 1.76
N LEU A 149 6.85 20.71 2.23
CA LEU A 149 7.76 19.72 2.83
C LEU A 149 7.09 18.95 3.99
N ARG A 150 6.34 19.66 4.83
CA ARG A 150 5.62 19.08 5.97
C ARG A 150 4.64 17.99 5.54
N VAL A 151 3.80 18.28 4.54
CA VAL A 151 2.78 17.34 4.07
C VAL A 151 3.44 16.13 3.40
N GLY A 152 4.44 16.38 2.54
CA GLY A 152 5.19 15.31 1.89
C GLY A 152 5.87 14.36 2.89
N VAL A 153 6.55 14.89 3.91
CA VAL A 153 7.22 14.08 4.95
C VAL A 153 6.21 13.31 5.80
N ASN A 154 5.09 13.92 6.18
CA ASN A 154 4.05 13.26 6.96
C ASN A 154 3.48 12.05 6.21
N LEU A 155 3.14 12.22 4.93
CA LEU A 155 2.65 11.13 4.08
C LEU A 155 3.71 10.03 3.93
N ALA A 156 4.95 10.41 3.65
CA ALA A 156 6.04 9.45 3.46
C ALA A 156 6.32 8.60 4.71
N ILE A 157 6.28 9.18 5.91
CA ILE A 157 6.45 8.42 7.16
C ILE A 157 5.31 7.44 7.34
N ALA A 158 4.07 7.88 7.11
CA ALA A 158 2.90 7.04 7.32
C ALA A 158 2.83 5.87 6.31
N ILE A 159 3.14 6.15 5.05
CA ILE A 159 3.30 5.15 3.99
C ILE A 159 4.43 4.19 4.34
N ALA A 160 5.62 4.69 4.73
CA ALA A 160 6.73 3.83 5.12
C ALA A 160 6.40 2.87 6.28
N LEU A 161 5.55 3.28 7.23
CA LEU A 161 5.10 2.43 8.33
C LEU A 161 4.11 1.35 7.89
N HIS A 162 3.24 1.65 6.92
CA HIS A 162 2.30 0.70 6.31
C HIS A 162 3.03 -0.31 5.39
N ASN A 163 4.07 0.15 4.71
CA ASN A 163 4.76 -0.65 3.68
C ASN A 163 5.56 -1.80 4.27
N VAL A 164 5.98 -1.74 5.54
CA VAL A 164 6.62 -2.87 6.23
C VAL A 164 5.65 -4.06 6.38
N PRO A 165 4.46 -3.94 7.02
CA PRO A 165 3.42 -4.97 7.01
C PRO A 165 3.03 -5.47 5.61
N GLU A 166 2.95 -4.58 4.64
CA GLU A 166 2.62 -4.94 3.26
C GLU A 166 3.70 -5.80 2.62
N GLY A 167 4.97 -5.44 2.77
CA GLY A 167 6.09 -6.23 2.28
C GLY A 167 6.10 -7.66 2.81
N VAL A 168 5.70 -7.85 4.07
CA VAL A 168 5.49 -9.19 4.66
C VAL A 168 4.31 -9.91 3.98
N ALA A 169 3.21 -9.21 3.73
CA ALA A 169 2.01 -9.75 3.08
C ALA A 169 2.26 -10.15 1.61
N VAL A 170 3.14 -9.46 0.88
CA VAL A 170 3.60 -9.85 -0.47
C VAL A 170 4.51 -11.06 -0.39
N ALA A 171 5.55 -10.98 0.46
CA ALA A 171 6.64 -11.94 0.44
C ALA A 171 6.24 -13.32 0.98
N LEU A 172 5.31 -13.37 1.93
CA LEU A 172 4.95 -14.63 2.59
C LEU A 172 4.23 -15.63 1.67
N PRO A 173 3.16 -15.25 0.95
CA PRO A 173 2.51 -16.14 -0.03
C PRO A 173 3.48 -16.55 -1.13
N VAL A 174 4.29 -15.62 -1.65
CA VAL A 174 5.30 -15.92 -2.67
C VAL A 174 6.33 -16.93 -2.14
N TYR A 175 6.80 -16.75 -0.91
CA TYR A 175 7.75 -17.69 -0.30
C TYR A 175 7.14 -19.07 -0.13
N PHE A 176 5.93 -19.19 0.43
CA PHE A 176 5.30 -20.50 0.62
C PHE A 176 5.00 -21.19 -0.70
N ALA A 177 4.62 -20.43 -1.73
CA ALA A 177 4.33 -20.96 -3.04
C ALA A 177 5.62 -21.41 -3.75
N THR A 178 6.66 -20.57 -3.77
CA THR A 178 7.88 -20.79 -4.59
C THR A 178 9.01 -21.50 -3.86
N GLN A 179 8.96 -21.55 -2.52
CA GLN A 179 10.05 -21.96 -1.62
C GLN A 179 11.36 -21.17 -1.83
N SER A 180 11.30 -20.01 -2.52
CA SER A 180 12.46 -19.21 -2.88
C SER A 180 12.46 -17.87 -2.17
N LYS A 181 13.39 -17.72 -1.21
CA LYS A 181 13.63 -16.46 -0.49
C LYS A 181 13.92 -15.28 -1.44
N TRP A 182 14.70 -15.53 -2.49
CA TRP A 182 15.04 -14.51 -3.48
C TRP A 182 13.82 -14.08 -4.30
N GLN A 183 12.93 -15.00 -4.69
CA GLN A 183 11.72 -14.63 -5.43
C GLN A 183 10.75 -13.81 -4.56
N ALA A 184 10.59 -14.20 -3.29
CA ALA A 184 9.77 -13.45 -2.32
C ALA A 184 10.28 -12.01 -2.14
N PHE A 185 11.58 -11.85 -1.88
CA PHE A 185 12.20 -10.52 -1.77
C PHE A 185 12.08 -9.73 -3.08
N LYS A 186 12.45 -10.33 -4.21
CA LYS A 186 12.45 -9.65 -5.51
C LYS A 186 11.05 -9.15 -5.89
N LEU A 187 10.00 -9.96 -5.72
CA LEU A 187 8.64 -9.54 -6.09
C LEU A 187 8.12 -8.43 -5.17
N ALA A 188 8.41 -8.48 -3.87
CA ALA A 188 8.04 -7.41 -2.94
C ALA A 188 8.83 -6.11 -3.17
N THR A 189 10.13 -6.20 -3.51
CA THR A 189 10.91 -5.03 -3.89
C THR A 189 10.41 -4.42 -5.19
N LEU A 190 10.06 -5.25 -6.18
CA LEU A 190 9.48 -4.77 -7.44
C LEU A 190 8.12 -4.10 -7.22
N SER A 191 7.29 -4.59 -6.28
CA SER A 191 6.03 -3.91 -5.95
C SER A 191 6.25 -2.58 -5.23
N GLY A 192 7.25 -2.47 -4.34
CA GLY A 192 7.63 -1.21 -3.71
C GLY A 192 8.14 -0.15 -4.69
N PHE A 193 8.77 -0.55 -5.81
CA PHE A 193 9.17 0.41 -6.85
C PHE A 193 7.99 1.05 -7.62
N ALA A 194 6.75 0.61 -7.39
CA ALA A 194 5.59 1.30 -7.94
C ALA A 194 5.39 2.70 -7.32
N GLU A 195 5.86 2.96 -6.09
CA GLU A 195 5.82 4.28 -5.47
C GLU A 195 6.66 5.34 -6.22
N PRO A 196 7.99 5.17 -6.41
CA PRO A 196 8.77 6.14 -7.18
C PRO A 196 8.30 6.20 -8.63
N LEU A 197 7.74 5.12 -9.19
CA LEU A 197 7.10 5.17 -10.51
C LEU A 197 5.86 6.08 -10.51
N GLY A 198 5.04 6.03 -9.45
CA GLY A 198 3.92 6.95 -9.24
C GLY A 198 4.37 8.40 -9.22
N VAL A 199 5.45 8.71 -8.51
CA VAL A 199 6.06 10.06 -8.51
C VAL A 199 6.47 10.48 -9.92
N ILE A 200 7.20 9.63 -10.65
CA ILE A 200 7.68 9.93 -12.00
C ILE A 200 6.51 10.21 -12.95
N VAL A 201 5.49 9.34 -12.94
CA VAL A 201 4.33 9.47 -13.83
C VAL A 201 3.55 10.75 -13.53
N VAL A 202 3.26 11.04 -12.27
CA VAL A 202 2.53 12.27 -11.92
C VAL A 202 3.36 13.51 -12.19
N ALA A 203 4.68 13.49 -11.91
CA ALA A 203 5.57 14.59 -12.25
C ALA A 203 5.67 14.85 -13.77
N TYR A 204 5.59 13.79 -14.58
CA TYR A 204 5.60 13.90 -16.04
C TYR A 204 4.27 14.45 -16.59
N ILE A 205 3.14 14.00 -16.04
CA ILE A 205 1.80 14.46 -16.45
C ILE A 205 1.55 15.91 -15.99
N PHE A 206 2.07 16.27 -14.81
CA PHE A 206 1.90 17.60 -14.21
C PHE A 206 3.26 18.28 -13.96
N PRO A 207 4.01 18.64 -15.02
CA PRO A 207 5.36 19.19 -14.90
C PRO A 207 5.37 20.67 -14.47
N SER A 208 4.21 21.34 -14.50
CA SER A 208 4.01 22.75 -14.14
C SER A 208 3.21 22.87 -12.83
N SER A 209 3.35 24.01 -12.16
CA SER A 209 2.60 24.33 -10.94
C SER A 209 1.10 24.10 -11.15
N LEU A 210 0.56 23.09 -10.48
CA LEU A 210 -0.87 22.82 -10.44
C LEU A 210 -1.61 24.00 -9.81
N SER A 211 -2.78 24.34 -10.33
CA SER A 211 -3.66 25.27 -9.59
C SER A 211 -3.98 24.67 -8.22
N PRO A 212 -4.06 25.46 -7.14
CA PRO A 212 -4.35 24.95 -5.80
C PRO A 212 -5.61 24.09 -5.73
N GLU A 213 -6.64 24.45 -6.49
CA GLU A 213 -7.89 23.69 -6.55
C GLU A 213 -7.70 22.28 -7.13
N ILE A 214 -6.98 22.16 -8.25
CA ILE A 214 -6.67 20.85 -8.86
C ILE A 214 -5.75 20.03 -7.95
N LEU A 215 -4.77 20.65 -7.29
CA LEU A 215 -3.87 19.94 -6.38
C LEU A 215 -4.64 19.28 -5.23
N GLU A 216 -5.52 20.03 -4.56
CA GLU A 216 -6.35 19.51 -3.46
C GLU A 216 -7.38 18.49 -3.97
N GLY A 217 -7.91 18.68 -5.19
CA GLY A 217 -8.76 17.69 -5.84
C GLY A 217 -8.05 16.36 -6.12
N LEU A 218 -6.82 16.41 -6.64
CA LEU A 218 -6.01 15.21 -6.86
C LEU A 218 -5.66 14.51 -5.54
N LEU A 219 -5.28 15.26 -4.50
CA LEU A 219 -5.05 14.72 -3.16
C LEU A 219 -6.31 14.06 -2.57
N GLY A 220 -7.47 14.71 -2.70
CA GLY A 220 -8.75 14.13 -2.30
C GLY A 220 -9.08 12.84 -3.05
N SER A 221 -8.78 12.79 -4.35
CA SER A 221 -8.94 11.60 -5.18
C SER A 221 -8.04 10.46 -4.72
N VAL A 222 -6.77 10.74 -4.43
CA VAL A 222 -5.83 9.76 -3.89
C VAL A 222 -6.31 9.22 -2.54
N GLY A 223 -6.87 10.08 -1.67
CA GLY A 223 -7.52 9.64 -0.44
C GLY A 223 -8.70 8.69 -0.69
N GLY A 224 -9.50 8.94 -1.73
CA GLY A 224 -10.56 8.03 -2.16
C GLY A 224 -10.04 6.67 -2.63
N VAL A 225 -8.99 6.67 -3.44
CA VAL A 225 -8.32 5.46 -3.92
C VAL A 225 -7.78 4.63 -2.75
N MET A 226 -7.06 5.26 -1.82
CA MET A 226 -6.49 4.59 -0.64
C MET A 226 -7.58 4.04 0.29
N ALA A 227 -8.68 4.78 0.48
CA ALA A 227 -9.83 4.29 1.26
C ALA A 227 -10.47 3.05 0.63
N PHE A 228 -10.67 3.04 -0.70
CA PHE A 228 -11.18 1.89 -1.42
C PHE A 228 -10.26 0.67 -1.24
N LEU A 229 -8.98 0.82 -1.55
CA LEU A 229 -7.97 -0.24 -1.43
C LEU A 229 -7.92 -0.82 -0.01
N THR A 230 -7.94 0.05 1.00
CA THR A 230 -7.87 -0.38 2.40
C THR A 230 -9.09 -1.22 2.79
N LEU A 231 -10.29 -0.81 2.37
CA LEU A 231 -11.53 -1.53 2.69
C LEU A 231 -11.71 -2.80 1.85
N HIS A 232 -11.23 -2.79 0.61
CA HIS A 232 -11.39 -3.87 -0.35
C HIS A 232 -10.38 -5.00 -0.15
N GLU A 233 -9.14 -4.67 0.23
CA GLU A 233 -8.05 -5.65 0.28
C GLU A 233 -7.52 -5.86 1.70
N MET A 234 -7.09 -4.78 2.36
CA MET A 234 -6.35 -4.89 3.62
C MET A 234 -7.23 -5.33 4.79
N LEU A 235 -8.43 -4.73 4.92
CA LEU A 235 -9.34 -5.05 6.02
C LEU A 235 -9.86 -6.49 5.95
N PRO A 236 -10.29 -7.02 4.79
CA PRO A 236 -10.60 -8.44 4.63
C PRO A 236 -9.42 -9.35 4.99
N LEU A 237 -8.21 -9.03 4.53
CA LEU A 237 -7.02 -9.81 4.85
C LEU A 237 -6.72 -9.85 6.36
N ALA A 238 -6.92 -8.73 7.05
CA ALA A 238 -6.80 -8.64 8.50
C ALA A 238 -7.85 -9.53 9.20
N PHE A 239 -9.08 -9.57 8.69
CA PHE A 239 -10.15 -10.42 9.22
C PHE A 239 -9.85 -11.90 9.03
N ASP A 240 -9.34 -12.29 7.85
CA ASP A 240 -9.01 -13.67 7.53
C ASP A 240 -7.89 -14.22 8.44
N TYR A 241 -6.88 -13.41 8.74
CA TYR A 241 -5.72 -13.86 9.51
C TYR A 241 -5.81 -13.67 11.02
N ALA A 242 -6.40 -12.58 11.51
CA ALA A 242 -6.47 -12.28 12.95
C ALA A 242 -7.87 -12.44 13.57
N GLY A 243 -8.90 -12.57 12.73
CA GLY A 243 -10.30 -12.58 13.12
C GLY A 243 -10.85 -11.15 13.34
N PRO A 244 -12.14 -10.90 13.07
CA PRO A 244 -12.72 -9.55 13.05
C PRO A 244 -12.51 -8.76 14.35
N LYS A 245 -12.71 -9.41 15.51
CA LYS A 245 -12.59 -8.75 16.82
C LYS A 245 -11.18 -8.19 17.08
N GLN A 246 -10.14 -8.89 16.65
CA GLN A 246 -8.75 -8.48 16.88
C GLN A 246 -8.29 -7.49 15.82
N ALA A 247 -8.66 -7.73 14.56
CA ALA A 247 -8.38 -6.81 13.47
C ALA A 247 -9.00 -5.43 13.71
N VAL A 248 -10.27 -5.34 14.15
CA VAL A 248 -10.91 -4.05 14.46
C VAL A 248 -10.17 -3.30 15.57
N LYS A 249 -9.70 -3.99 16.62
CA LYS A 249 -8.87 -3.37 17.66
C LYS A 249 -7.56 -2.81 17.08
N ALA A 250 -6.91 -3.57 16.20
CA ALA A 250 -5.70 -3.14 15.54
C ALA A 250 -5.94 -1.93 14.63
N VAL A 251 -7.06 -1.91 13.87
CA VAL A 251 -7.49 -0.76 13.06
C VAL A 251 -7.61 0.50 13.92
N PHE A 252 -8.39 0.47 15.00
CA PHE A 252 -8.53 1.65 15.87
C PHE A 252 -7.23 2.04 16.55
N LEU A 253 -6.36 1.08 16.89
CA LEU A 253 -5.03 1.38 17.41
C LEU A 253 -4.17 2.11 16.36
N GLY A 254 -4.22 1.66 15.10
CA GLY A 254 -3.59 2.33 13.97
C GLY A 254 -4.14 3.74 13.78
N MET A 255 -5.45 3.92 13.83
CA MET A 255 -6.06 5.25 13.72
C MET A 255 -5.62 6.20 14.84
N ALA A 256 -5.57 5.71 16.07
CA ALA A 256 -5.11 6.49 17.22
C ALA A 256 -3.62 6.85 17.09
N PHE A 257 -2.79 5.90 16.64
CA PHE A 257 -1.37 6.13 16.38
C PHE A 257 -1.18 7.19 15.31
N MET A 258 -1.85 7.06 14.17
CA MET A 258 -1.74 8.03 13.08
C MET A 258 -2.18 9.43 13.51
N SER A 259 -3.29 9.53 14.24
CA SER A 259 -3.77 10.81 14.77
C SER A 259 -2.75 11.45 15.72
N ALA A 260 -2.13 10.65 16.60
CA ALA A 260 -1.07 11.12 17.48
C ALA A 260 0.19 11.53 16.70
N SER A 261 0.57 10.79 15.66
CA SER A 261 1.70 11.11 14.80
C SER A 261 1.49 12.42 14.04
N LEU A 262 0.30 12.63 13.44
CA LEU A 262 -0.07 13.87 12.77
C LEU A 262 0.00 15.06 13.73
N TYR A 263 -0.56 14.91 14.94
CA TYR A 263 -0.51 15.95 15.96
C TYR A 263 0.93 16.24 16.41
N PHE A 264 1.74 15.21 16.65
CA PHE A 264 3.14 15.37 17.06
C PHE A 264 3.97 16.08 15.98
N LEU A 265 3.75 15.75 14.70
CA LEU A 265 4.39 16.43 13.58
C LEU A 265 3.87 17.86 13.43
N GLN A 266 2.60 18.11 13.78
CA GLN A 266 2.00 19.45 13.79
C GLN A 266 2.65 20.39 14.83
N ILE A 267 3.09 19.88 15.98
CA ILE A 267 3.75 20.70 17.01
C ILE A 267 5.27 20.77 16.82
N SER A 268 5.87 19.78 16.15
CA SER A 268 7.33 19.65 16.04
C SER A 268 7.92 20.34 14.81
N LEU A 269 7.14 20.51 13.75
CA LEU A 269 7.58 21.20 12.54
C LEU A 269 7.14 22.67 12.56
N PRO A 270 8.04 23.63 12.29
CA PRO A 270 7.69 25.04 12.20
C PRO A 270 6.60 25.32 11.15
N GLU A 271 5.68 26.27 11.40
CA GLU A 271 4.62 26.63 10.44
C GLU A 271 5.18 27.22 9.13
N ASP A 272 6.37 27.82 9.18
CA ASP A 272 7.09 28.46 8.06
C ASP A 272 7.79 27.48 7.11
N MET A 273 7.67 26.18 7.33
CA MET A 273 8.10 25.15 6.36
C MET A 273 7.07 24.84 5.26
N SER A 274 6.04 25.68 5.10
CA SER A 274 5.25 25.76 3.87
C SER A 274 6.07 26.46 2.78
N LEU A 275 6.99 25.72 2.14
CA LEU A 275 7.57 26.14 0.86
C LEU A 275 6.58 25.91 -0.28
#